data_AF-A0A379WRW5-F1
#
_entry.id   AF-A0A379WRW5-F1
#
_cell.length_a   1.000
_cell.length_b   1.000
_cell.length_c   1.000
_cell.angle_alpha   90.00
_cell.angle_beta   90.00
_cell.angle_gamma   90.00
#
_symmetry.space_group_name_H-M   'P 1'
#
loop_
_entity.id
_entity.type
_entity.pdbx_description
1 polymer ?
#
loop_
_entity_poly.entity_id
_entity_poly.type
_entity_poly.pdbx_seq_one_letter_code
_entity_poly.pdbx_strand_id
1 'polypeptide(L)'
;MKFDPLSIPVPEWLNAASWNEWVTYRKQSGKPIKTELTVTKAFRLLKECLDEGHDPVNVINTSIANGYQGLFKPKFALNDRRAGRDVNHISAPDKTIPTGFRG
;
A
#
# COMPACT_ATOMS: atom_id res chain seq x y z
N MET A 1 8.83 -16.23 23.55
CA MET A 1 9.32 -16.51 22.18
C MET A 1 8.88 -15.39 21.26
N LYS A 2 9.78 -14.84 20.45
CA LYS A 2 9.46 -13.78 19.48
C LYS A 2 9.01 -14.48 18.20
N PHE A 3 7.75 -14.30 17.81
CA PHE A 3 7.27 -14.82 16.53
C PHE A 3 7.97 -14.07 15.39
N ASP A 4 8.56 -14.81 14.45
CA ASP A 4 9.23 -14.24 13.30
C ASP A 4 8.38 -14.45 12.03
N PRO A 5 7.75 -13.40 11.49
CA PRO A 5 6.98 -13.50 10.24
C PRO A 5 7.85 -13.81 9.01
N LEU A 6 9.18 -13.64 9.08
CA LEU A 6 10.11 -14.05 8.00
C LEU A 6 10.43 -15.54 8.04
N SER A 7 10.18 -16.20 9.17
CA SER A 7 10.36 -17.65 9.29
C SER A 7 9.25 -18.44 8.61
N ILE A 8 8.17 -17.78 8.18
CA ILE A 8 7.07 -18.44 7.51
C ILE A 8 7.44 -18.65 6.03
N PRO A 9 7.26 -19.88 5.50
CA PRO A 9 7.51 -20.15 4.09
C PRO A 9 6.62 -19.26 3.23
N VAL A 10 7.26 -18.40 2.44
CA VAL A 10 6.58 -17.57 1.45
C VAL A 10 6.22 -18.48 0.26
N PRO A 11 4.94 -18.57 -0.14
CA PRO A 11 4.54 -19.38 -1.27
C PRO A 11 5.14 -18.88 -2.59
N GLU A 12 5.31 -19.77 -3.55
CA GLU A 12 5.88 -19.47 -4.87
C GLU A 12 5.08 -18.44 -5.72
N TRP A 13 3.80 -18.24 -5.42
CA TRP A 13 2.99 -17.18 -6.01
C TRP A 13 3.24 -15.78 -5.41
N LEU A 14 4.01 -15.68 -4.33
CA LEU A 14 4.36 -14.45 -3.65
C LEU A 14 5.88 -14.24 -3.66
N ASN A 15 6.32 -13.06 -4.08
CA ASN A 15 7.74 -12.75 -4.01
C ASN A 15 8.22 -12.59 -2.55
N ALA A 16 9.22 -13.39 -2.16
CA ALA A 16 9.80 -13.36 -0.81
C ALA A 16 10.42 -11.99 -0.48
N ALA A 17 11.01 -11.30 -1.46
CA ALA A 17 11.56 -9.97 -1.26
C ALA A 17 10.47 -8.95 -0.87
N SER A 18 9.34 -8.94 -1.58
CA SER A 18 8.21 -8.05 -1.29
C SER A 18 7.56 -8.36 0.05
N TRP A 19 7.47 -9.64 0.43
CA TRP A 19 7.05 -10.01 1.78
C TRP A 19 8.01 -9.47 2.86
N ASN A 20 9.32 -9.55 2.62
CA ASN A 20 10.31 -9.01 3.54
C ASN A 20 10.20 -7.48 3.69
N GLU A 21 9.96 -6.76 2.59
CA GLU A 21 9.69 -5.31 2.62
C GLU A 21 8.46 -4.99 3.48
N TRP A 22 7.38 -5.76 3.34
CA TRP A 22 6.19 -5.62 4.18
C TRP A 22 6.47 -5.83 5.67
N VAL A 23 7.19 -6.88 6.01
CA VAL A 23 7.58 -7.17 7.39
C VAL A 23 8.47 -6.06 7.96
N THR A 24 9.44 -5.59 7.17
CA THR A 24 10.34 -4.50 7.52
C THR A 24 9.56 -3.21 7.76
N TYR A 25 8.64 -2.87 6.86
CA TYR A 25 7.75 -1.72 7.01
C TYR A 25 6.93 -1.81 8.31
N ARG A 26 6.32 -2.97 8.61
CA ARG A 26 5.58 -3.20 9.86
C ARG A 26 6.45 -3.02 11.10
N LYS A 27 7.71 -3.44 11.04
CA LYS A 27 8.69 -3.25 12.12
C LYS A 27 9.05 -1.77 12.27
N GLN A 28 9.27 -1.04 11.18
CA GLN A 28 9.56 0.40 11.18
C GLN A 28 8.37 1.23 11.68
N SER A 29 7.14 0.85 11.33
CA SER A 29 5.89 1.47 11.79
C SER A 29 5.62 1.22 13.30
N GLY A 30 6.49 0.50 14.01
CA GLY A 30 6.35 0.22 15.44
C GLY A 30 5.31 -0.85 15.78
N LYS A 31 4.65 -1.44 14.76
CA LYS A 31 3.68 -2.52 14.91
C LYS A 31 4.17 -3.78 14.18
N PRO A 32 5.25 -4.43 14.66
CA PRO A 32 5.73 -5.65 14.03
C PRO A 32 4.65 -6.73 14.05
N ILE A 33 4.70 -7.65 13.09
CA ILE A 33 3.82 -8.80 13.06
C ILE A 33 4.28 -9.75 14.18
N LYS A 34 3.43 -9.95 15.19
CA LYS A 34 3.74 -10.76 16.38
C LYS A 34 2.97 -12.09 16.44
N THR A 35 2.05 -12.31 15.51
CA THR A 35 1.15 -13.46 15.54
C THR A 35 1.03 -14.09 14.16
N GLU A 36 0.99 -15.42 14.14
CA GLU A 36 0.77 -16.21 12.93
C GLU A 36 -0.57 -15.89 12.28
N LEU A 37 -1.62 -15.67 13.08
CA LEU A 37 -2.94 -15.24 12.59
C LEU A 37 -2.86 -14.02 11.66
N THR A 38 -2.01 -13.04 11.97
CA THR A 38 -1.85 -11.85 11.12
C THR A 38 -1.20 -12.22 9.78
N VAL A 39 -0.23 -13.13 9.79
CA VAL A 39 0.43 -13.62 8.55
C VAL A 39 -0.54 -14.45 7.72
N THR A 40 -1.29 -15.38 8.33
CA THR A 40 -2.30 -16.18 7.64
C THR A 40 -3.37 -15.29 7.00
N LYS A 41 -3.84 -14.25 7.71
CA LYS A 41 -4.81 -13.29 7.17
C LYS A 41 -4.22 -12.45 6.04
N ALA A 42 -2.96 -12.01 6.16
CA ALA A 42 -2.25 -11.29 5.11
C ALA A 42 -2.11 -12.15 3.84
N PHE A 43 -1.67 -13.40 3.96
CA PHE A 43 -1.56 -14.31 2.83
C PHE A 43 -2.92 -14.64 2.20
N ARG A 44 -3.96 -14.84 3.00
CA ARG A 44 -5.31 -15.03 2.47
C ARG A 44 -5.76 -13.84 1.62
N LEU A 45 -5.51 -12.61 2.09
CA LEU A 45 -5.85 -11.41 1.32
C LEU A 45 -5.04 -11.32 0.02
N LEU A 46 -3.72 -11.58 0.08
CA LEU A 46 -2.87 -11.58 -1.11
C LEU A 46 -3.29 -12.65 -2.12
N LYS A 47 -3.72 -13.82 -1.63
CA LYS A 47 -4.26 -14.89 -2.47
C LYS A 47 -5.58 -14.47 -3.10
N GLU A 48 -6.49 -13.85 -2.34
CA GLU A 48 -7.73 -13.30 -2.89
C GLU A 48 -7.46 -12.21 -3.95
N CYS A 49 -6.44 -11.36 -3.75
CA CYS A 49 -6.03 -10.39 -4.78
C CYS A 49 -5.54 -11.10 -6.04
N LEU A 50 -4.72 -12.15 -5.90
CA LEU A 50 -4.23 -12.95 -7.02
C LEU A 50 -5.36 -13.66 -7.78
N ASP A 51 -6.33 -14.24 -7.07
CA ASP A 51 -7.52 -14.86 -7.65
C ASP A 51 -8.41 -13.83 -8.39
N GLU A 52 -8.42 -12.57 -7.96
CA GLU A 52 -9.08 -11.46 -8.65
C GLU A 52 -8.27 -10.93 -9.86
N GLY A 53 -7.04 -11.42 -10.07
CA GLY A 53 -6.14 -10.99 -11.15
C GLY A 53 -5.18 -9.86 -10.79
N HIS A 54 -5.05 -9.52 -9.50
CA HIS A 54 -4.13 -8.52 -9.00
C HIS A 54 -2.82 -9.15 -8.49
N ASP A 55 -1.70 -8.58 -8.90
CA ASP A 55 -0.39 -9.03 -8.42
C ASP A 55 -0.21 -8.71 -6.91
N PRO A 56 0.02 -9.72 -6.05
CA PRO A 56 0.17 -9.53 -4.62
C PRO A 56 1.39 -8.67 -4.24
N VAL A 57 2.44 -8.67 -5.06
CA VAL A 57 3.60 -7.76 -4.90
C VAL A 57 3.16 -6.32 -5.06
N ASN A 58 2.35 -6.03 -6.08
CA ASN A 58 1.84 -4.69 -6.32
C ASN A 58 0.92 -4.21 -5.19
N VAL A 59 0.15 -5.12 -4.58
CA VAL A 59 -0.67 -4.83 -3.40
C VAL A 59 0.18 -4.41 -2.20
N ILE A 60 1.28 -5.13 -1.95
CA ILE A 60 2.23 -4.79 -0.88
C ILE A 60 2.85 -3.41 -1.14
N ASN A 61 3.40 -3.20 -2.34
CA ASN A 61 4.06 -1.96 -2.71
C ASN A 61 3.11 -0.77 -2.61
N THR A 62 1.88 -0.93 -3.07
CA THR A 62 0.83 0.08 -2.96
C THR A 62 0.50 0.37 -1.49
N SER A 63 0.41 -0.66 -0.65
CA SER A 63 0.13 -0.48 0.78
C SER A 63 1.25 0.29 1.50
N ILE A 64 2.51 -0.02 1.20
CA ILE A 64 3.67 0.69 1.73
C ILE A 64 3.70 2.13 1.22
N ALA A 65 3.50 2.35 -0.08
CA ALA A 65 3.50 3.67 -0.70
C ALA A 65 2.40 4.59 -0.15
N ASN A 66 1.26 4.05 0.24
CA ASN A 66 0.17 4.79 0.88
C ASN A 66 0.33 4.91 2.40
N GLY A 67 1.33 4.25 3.01
CA GLY A 67 1.53 4.25 4.46
C GLY A 67 0.45 3.49 5.22
N TYR A 68 -0.16 2.48 4.62
CA TYR A 68 -1.22 1.70 5.25
C TYR A 68 -0.67 0.73 6.28
N GLN A 69 -1.33 0.67 7.44
CA GLN A 69 -0.97 -0.25 8.51
C GLN A 69 -1.28 -1.72 8.17
N GLY A 70 -2.07 -2.00 7.14
CA GLY A 70 -2.48 -3.35 6.72
C GLY A 70 -2.44 -3.50 5.20
N LEU A 71 -2.55 -4.74 4.73
CA LEU A 71 -2.73 -5.02 3.31
C LEU A 71 -4.21 -4.84 2.97
N PHE A 72 -4.47 -4.22 1.82
CA PHE A 72 -5.83 -3.99 1.34
C PHE A 72 -5.90 -4.26 -0.16
N LYS A 73 -7.03 -4.80 -0.62
CA LYS A 73 -7.27 -4.98 -2.06
C LYS A 73 -7.18 -3.62 -2.75
N PRO A 74 -6.44 -3.49 -3.86
CA PRO A 74 -6.36 -2.24 -4.60
C PRO A 74 -7.74 -1.92 -5.18
N LYS A 75 -8.44 -0.94 -4.59
CA LYS A 75 -9.78 -0.52 -5.04
C LYS A 75 -9.81 0.05 -6.45
N PHE A 76 -8.65 0.47 -6.95
CA PHE A 76 -8.47 0.86 -8.33
C PHE A 76 -7.61 -0.20 -8.96
N ALA A 77 -8.20 -1.00 -9.85
CA ALA A 77 -7.44 -1.68 -10.86
C ALA A 77 -6.47 -0.64 -11.42
N LEU A 78 -5.17 -0.84 -11.22
CA LEU A 78 -4.15 -0.14 -11.98
C LEU A 78 -4.22 -0.69 -13.40
N ASN A 79 -5.35 -0.45 -14.08
CA ASN A 79 -5.34 -0.23 -15.50
C ASN A 79 -4.41 0.95 -15.69
N ASP A 80 -3.18 0.63 -16.10
CA ASP A 80 -2.45 1.46 -17.03
C ASP A 80 -2.42 2.95 -16.67
N ARG A 81 -1.73 3.28 -15.57
CA ARG A 81 -1.36 4.67 -15.31
C ARG A 81 0.10 4.80 -14.92
N ARG A 82 0.94 4.57 -15.94
CA ARG A 82 1.99 5.53 -16.32
C ARG A 82 1.38 6.87 -16.77
N ALA A 83 0.30 7.34 -16.12
CA ALA A 83 -0.27 8.66 -16.31
C ALA A 83 0.19 9.45 -15.09
N GLY A 84 1.04 10.44 -15.35
CA GLY A 84 1.73 11.20 -14.33
C GLY A 84 0.82 11.61 -13.18
N ARG A 85 1.35 11.49 -11.97
CA ARG A 85 1.11 12.53 -10.98
C ARG A 85 1.71 13.82 -11.54
N ASP A 86 1.02 14.42 -12.50
CA ASP A 86 1.27 15.79 -12.86
C ASP A 86 0.73 16.64 -11.71
N VAL A 87 1.64 16.98 -10.79
CA VAL A 87 1.38 17.89 -9.69
C VAL A 87 1.19 19.34 -10.18
N ASN A 88 1.19 19.61 -11.49
CA ASN A 88 0.97 20.94 -12.06
C ASN A 88 -0.50 21.32 -12.27
N HIS A 89 -1.49 20.47 -11.96
CA HIS A 89 -2.89 20.94 -11.91
C HIS A 89 -3.24 21.56 -10.55
N ILE A 90 -2.39 22.49 -10.10
CA ILE A 90 -2.77 23.53 -9.15
C ILE A 90 -3.77 24.41 -9.91
N SER A 91 -5.04 24.41 -9.51
CA SER A 91 -5.98 25.44 -9.95
C SER A 91 -5.31 26.79 -9.72
N ALA A 92 -5.15 27.58 -10.79
CA ALA A 92 -4.61 28.92 -10.70
C ALA A 92 -5.29 29.66 -9.54
N PRO A 93 -4.55 30.35 -8.65
CA PRO A 93 -5.21 31.19 -7.67
C PRO A 93 -5.95 32.27 -8.45
N ASP A 94 -7.27 32.24 -8.39
CA ASP A 94 -8.13 33.25 -8.98
C ASP A 94 -7.78 34.59 -8.34
N LYS A 95 -7.01 35.42 -9.06
CA LYS A 95 -6.53 36.73 -8.61
C LYS A 95 -7.59 37.82 -8.81
N THR A 96 -8.87 37.48 -8.76
CA THR A 96 -9.95 38.45 -8.77
C THR A 96 -10.25 38.91 -7.35
N ILE A 97 -9.42 39.81 -6.83
CA ILE A 97 -9.77 40.66 -5.70
C ILE A 97 -10.83 41.65 -6.23
N PRO A 98 -12.10 41.63 -5.76
CA PRO A 98 -13.05 42.66 -6.16
C PRO A 98 -12.60 43.99 -5.56
N THR A 99 -12.38 44.99 -6.42
CA THR A 99 -12.11 46.37 -5.99
C THR A 99 -13.37 46.92 -5.33
N GLY A 100 -13.44 46.88 -4.00
CA GLY A 100 -14.61 47.38 -3.27
C GLY A 100 -14.62 47.21 -1.75
N PHE A 101 -13.64 46.53 -1.13
CA PHE A 101 -13.57 46.48 0.33
C PHE A 101 -12.89 47.74 0.88
N ARG A 102 -13.70 48.76 1.17
CA ARG A 102 -13.33 49.94 1.95
C ARG A 102 -14.42 50.15 3.01
N GLY A 103 -14.05 50.02 4.28
CA GLY A 103 -14.89 50.34 5.44
C GLY A 103 -15.12 49.16 6.35
#